data_AF-A0A2V9LIR7-F1
#
_entry.id   AF-A0A2V9LIR7-F1
#
_cell.length_a   1.000
_cell.length_b   1.000
_cell.length_c   1.000
_cell.angle_alpha   90.00
_cell.angle_beta   90.00
_cell.angle_gamma   90.00
#
_symmetry.space_group_name_H-M   'P 1'
#
loop_
_entity.id
_entity.type
_entity.pdbx_description
1 polymer ?
#
loop_
_entity_poly.entity_id
_entity_poly.type
_entity_poly.pdbx_seq_one_letter_code
_entity_poly.pdbx_strand_id
1 'polypeptide(L)'
;MTEVHAQAAGNPKQSHYLAGNGALMILAGLLCGLTISAAPYPRLMLTAHIQFLVNGMMSVFAGLMLKTSLSIVGRRSGMLIVWGHVSAWAVCFSEVAGAVWGANRALPIAAAQAGASGAAPWQESLVVACHVVPALFLITAWILLVRGVYRGGSERYDAPAE
;
A
#
# COMPACT_ATOMS: atom_id res chain seq x y z
N MET A 1 -11.03 -29.44 17.35
CA MET A 1 -10.58 -28.34 16.48
C MET A 1 -11.64 -27.23 16.57
N THR A 2 -11.48 -26.30 17.51
CA THR A 2 -12.49 -25.30 17.90
C THR A 2 -12.64 -24.20 16.85
N GLU A 3 -13.82 -23.56 16.78
CA GLU A 3 -14.15 -22.48 15.83
C GLU A 3 -13.11 -21.36 15.76
N VAL A 4 -12.33 -21.16 16.83
CA VAL A 4 -11.21 -20.22 16.90
C VAL A 4 -10.12 -20.57 15.88
N HIS A 5 -9.81 -21.84 15.67
CA HIS A 5 -8.85 -22.27 14.63
C HIS A 5 -9.41 -22.11 13.21
N ALA A 6 -10.73 -22.25 13.04
CA ALA A 6 -11.40 -21.99 11.76
C ALA A 6 -11.52 -20.49 11.43
N GLN A 7 -11.56 -19.63 12.45
CA GLN A 7 -11.49 -18.16 12.31
C GLN A 7 -10.06 -17.61 12.22
N ALA A 8 -9.07 -18.34 12.75
CA ALA A 8 -7.66 -17.97 12.75
C ALA A 8 -6.97 -18.25 11.39
N ALA A 9 -7.51 -19.18 10.60
CA ALA A 9 -7.14 -19.30 9.19
C ALA A 9 -7.61 -18.02 8.47
N GLY A 10 -6.68 -17.13 8.16
CA GLY A 10 -6.96 -15.85 7.50
C GLY A 10 -7.95 -16.05 6.35
N ASN A 11 -8.99 -15.21 6.29
CA ASN A 11 -10.05 -15.37 5.30
C ASN A 11 -9.43 -15.46 3.89
N PRO A 12 -9.52 -16.60 3.18
CA PRO A 12 -8.78 -16.83 1.94
C PRO A 12 -9.11 -15.79 0.87
N LYS A 13 -10.30 -15.18 0.94
CA LYS A 13 -10.71 -14.09 0.06
C LYS A 13 -9.84 -12.84 0.24
N GLN A 14 -9.53 -12.44 1.48
CA GLN A 14 -8.75 -11.22 1.77
C GLN A 14 -7.31 -11.34 1.27
N SER A 15 -6.70 -12.51 1.47
CA SER A 15 -5.36 -12.80 0.94
C SER A 15 -5.31 -12.66 -0.58
N HIS A 16 -6.26 -13.26 -1.30
CA HIS A 16 -6.32 -13.19 -2.76
C HIS A 16 -6.57 -11.76 -3.26
N TYR A 17 -7.44 -10.99 -2.59
CA TYR A 17 -7.65 -9.58 -2.95
C TYR A 17 -6.39 -8.74 -2.78
N LEU A 18 -5.65 -8.92 -1.68
CA LEU A 18 -4.40 -8.19 -1.42
C LEU A 18 -3.31 -8.56 -2.43
N ALA A 19 -3.14 -9.85 -2.73
CA ALA A 19 -2.18 -10.31 -3.71
C ALA A 19 -2.52 -9.82 -5.13
N GLY A 20 -3.80 -9.92 -5.52
CA GLY A 20 -4.29 -9.42 -6.81
C GLY A 20 -4.17 -7.89 -6.93
N ASN A 21 -4.55 -7.14 -5.89
CA ASN A 21 -4.36 -5.69 -5.83
C ASN A 21 -2.89 -5.32 -5.99
N GLY A 22 -2.00 -5.99 -5.25
CA GLY A 22 -0.57 -5.73 -5.31
C GLY A 22 0.04 -6.04 -6.66
N ALA A 23 -0.34 -7.17 -7.28
CA ALA A 23 0.09 -7.52 -8.63
C ALA A 23 -0.40 -6.50 -9.67
N LEU A 24 -1.64 -6.01 -9.54
CA LEU A 24 -2.18 -4.98 -10.41
C LEU A 24 -1.45 -3.63 -10.24
N MET A 25 -1.10 -3.25 -9.01
CA MET A 25 -0.29 -2.06 -8.76
C MET A 25 1.12 -2.20 -9.34
N ILE A 26 1.75 -3.36 -9.23
CA ILE A 26 3.05 -3.63 -9.87
C ILE A 26 2.95 -3.48 -11.39
N LEU A 27 1.91 -4.07 -12.00
CA LEU A 27 1.67 -3.93 -13.44
C LEU A 27 1.47 -2.46 -13.84
N ALA A 28 0.67 -1.70 -13.10
CA ALA A 28 0.50 -0.27 -13.33
C ALA A 28 1.82 0.50 -13.17
N GLY A 29 2.66 0.13 -12.19
CA GLY A 29 3.99 0.67 -12.02
C GLY A 29 4.89 0.41 -13.23
N LEU A 30 4.90 -0.81 -13.78
CA LEU A 30 5.65 -1.13 -14.99
C LEU A 30 5.20 -0.29 -16.19
N LEU A 31 3.88 -0.13 -16.37
CA LEU A 31 3.32 0.74 -17.40
C LEU A 31 3.70 2.22 -17.19
N CYS A 32 3.64 2.71 -15.95
CA CYS A 32 4.11 4.05 -15.58
C CYS A 32 5.61 4.24 -15.86
N GLY A 33 6.41 3.18 -15.76
CA GLY A 33 7.83 3.21 -16.07
C GLY A 33 8.12 3.58 -17.53
N LEU A 34 7.24 3.17 -18.45
CA LEU A 34 7.36 3.49 -19.88
C LEU A 34 7.16 4.99 -20.17
N THR A 35 6.52 5.72 -19.27
CA THR A 35 6.19 7.14 -19.46
C THR A 35 7.18 8.09 -18.79
N ILE A 36 8.21 7.59 -18.08
CA ILE A 36 9.14 8.42 -17.29
C ILE A 36 9.86 9.47 -18.15
N SER A 37 10.46 9.06 -19.27
CA SER A 37 11.25 9.96 -20.14
C SER A 37 10.40 10.98 -20.88
N ALA A 38 9.10 10.72 -21.05
CA ALA A 38 8.16 11.60 -21.75
C ALA A 38 7.42 12.56 -20.79
N ALA A 39 7.55 12.38 -19.47
CA ALA A 39 6.87 13.22 -18.50
C ALA A 39 7.49 14.63 -18.43
N PRO A 40 6.69 15.69 -18.16
CA PRO A 40 7.21 17.05 -17.96
C PRO A 40 8.23 17.13 -16.81
N TYR A 41 8.01 16.34 -15.75
CA TYR A 41 8.90 16.24 -14.60
C TYR A 41 9.34 14.78 -14.38
N PRO A 42 10.33 14.26 -15.13
CA PRO A 42 10.73 12.85 -15.11
C PRO A 42 11.13 12.34 -13.72
N ARG A 43 11.75 13.18 -12.90
CA ARG A 43 12.15 12.80 -11.53
C ARG A 43 10.95 12.55 -10.61
N LEU A 44 9.86 13.31 -10.78
CA LEU A 44 8.59 13.10 -10.08
C LEU A 44 7.86 11.85 -10.62
N MET A 45 7.87 11.64 -11.94
CA MET A 45 7.28 10.44 -12.55
C MET A 45 8.00 9.16 -12.11
N LEU A 46 9.32 9.22 -11.95
CA LEU A 46 10.10 8.12 -11.37
C LEU A 46 9.67 7.82 -9.92
N THR A 47 9.34 8.83 -9.11
CA THR A 47 8.79 8.61 -7.77
C THR A 47 7.43 7.89 -7.84
N ALA A 48 6.54 8.32 -8.74
CA ALA A 48 5.25 7.66 -8.97
C ALA A 48 5.41 6.19 -9.36
N HIS A 49 6.32 5.89 -10.30
CA HIS A 49 6.68 4.53 -10.68
C HIS A 49 7.14 3.68 -9.48
N ILE A 50 8.05 4.22 -8.66
CA ILE A 50 8.54 3.53 -7.46
C ILE A 50 7.42 3.30 -6.45
N GLN A 51 6.52 4.28 -6.25
CA GLN A 51 5.39 4.12 -5.32
C GLN A 51 4.43 3.01 -5.75
N PHE A 52 4.15 2.88 -7.05
CA PHE A 52 3.36 1.74 -7.56
C PHE A 52 4.02 0.40 -7.21
N LEU A 53 5.33 0.28 -7.45
CA LEU A 53 6.06 -0.96 -7.19
C LEU A 53 6.13 -1.27 -5.69
N VAL A 54 6.44 -0.28 -4.86
CA VAL A 54 6.60 -0.47 -3.40
C VAL A 54 5.26 -0.77 -2.74
N ASN A 55 4.20 0.00 -3.01
CA ASN A 55 2.88 -0.31 -2.46
C ASN A 55 2.34 -1.63 -3.01
N GLY A 56 2.63 -1.95 -4.27
CA GLY A 56 2.28 -3.23 -4.87
C GLY A 56 2.95 -4.41 -4.15
N MET A 57 4.26 -4.35 -3.93
CA MET A 57 5.00 -5.35 -3.14
C MET A 57 4.48 -5.45 -1.71
N MET A 58 4.20 -4.33 -1.05
CA MET A 58 3.60 -4.30 0.28
C MET A 58 2.25 -5.02 0.32
N SER A 59 1.38 -4.79 -0.67
CA SER A 59 0.08 -5.45 -0.78
C SER A 59 0.20 -6.95 -1.06
N VAL A 60 1.12 -7.37 -1.94
CA VAL A 60 1.41 -8.80 -2.14
C VAL A 60 1.90 -9.43 -0.85
N PHE A 61 2.85 -8.78 -0.16
CA PHE A 61 3.40 -9.28 1.09
C PHE A 61 2.34 -9.40 2.17
N ALA A 62 1.48 -8.39 2.36
CA ALA A 62 0.35 -8.46 3.28
C ALA A 62 -0.60 -9.62 2.94
N GLY A 63 -0.89 -9.84 1.65
CA GLY A 63 -1.68 -10.99 1.19
C GLY A 63 -1.03 -12.34 1.54
N LEU A 64 0.29 -12.45 1.38
CA LEU A 64 1.07 -13.64 1.75
C LEU A 64 1.09 -13.86 3.26
N MET A 65 1.28 -12.81 4.07
CA MET A 65 1.25 -12.91 5.53
C MET A 65 -0.07 -13.51 6.04
N LEU A 66 -1.19 -13.13 5.43
CA LEU A 66 -2.49 -13.70 5.76
C LEU A 66 -2.67 -15.12 5.20
N LYS A 67 -2.09 -15.43 4.04
CA LYS A 67 -2.18 -16.76 3.39
C LYS A 67 -1.42 -17.84 4.17
N THR A 68 -0.23 -17.51 4.63
CA THR A 68 0.68 -18.44 5.31
C THR A 68 0.40 -18.55 6.81
N SER A 69 -0.66 -17.88 7.29
CA SER A 69 -0.97 -17.73 8.71
C SER A 69 0.18 -17.12 9.52
N LEU A 70 1.07 -16.34 8.87
CA LEU A 70 2.11 -15.59 9.55
C LEU A 70 1.51 -14.46 10.40
N SER A 71 0.39 -13.88 9.94
CA SER A 71 -0.41 -12.93 10.72
C SER A 71 -1.85 -13.42 10.82
N ILE A 72 -2.31 -13.61 12.05
CA ILE A 72 -3.68 -14.06 12.35
C ILE A 72 -4.50 -12.83 12.75
N VAL A 73 -5.51 -12.51 11.95
CA VAL A 73 -6.37 -11.33 12.14
C VAL A 73 -7.85 -11.67 11.97
N GLY A 74 -8.69 -11.04 12.78
CA GLY A 74 -10.14 -11.20 12.65
C GLY A 74 -10.70 -10.54 11.38
N ARG A 75 -11.93 -10.91 11.00
CA ARG A 75 -12.61 -10.44 9.77
C ARG A 75 -12.59 -8.91 9.58
N ARG A 76 -12.93 -8.15 10.61
CA ARG A 76 -12.99 -6.67 10.57
C ARG A 76 -11.59 -6.08 10.33
N SER A 77 -10.59 -6.55 11.06
CA SER A 77 -9.19 -6.15 10.87
C SER A 77 -8.71 -6.48 9.46
N GLY A 78 -9.02 -7.67 8.94
CA GLY A 78 -8.70 -8.04 7.57
C GLY A 78 -9.35 -7.13 6.52
N MET A 79 -10.57 -6.64 6.74
CA MET A 79 -11.21 -5.66 5.85
C MET A 79 -10.50 -4.31 5.89
N LEU A 80 -10.10 -3.84 7.07
CA LEU A 80 -9.32 -2.60 7.22
C LEU A 80 -7.96 -2.72 6.52
N ILE A 81 -7.32 -3.89 6.60
CA ILE A 81 -6.06 -4.16 5.89
C ILE A 81 -6.26 -4.07 4.37
N VAL A 82 -7.32 -4.69 3.84
CA VAL A 82 -7.66 -4.59 2.41
C VAL A 82 -7.88 -3.14 2.00
N TRP A 83 -8.73 -2.40 2.72
CA TRP A 83 -9.02 -1.00 2.39
C TRP A 83 -7.78 -0.10 2.49
N GLY A 84 -6.88 -0.37 3.44
CA GLY A 84 -5.61 0.37 3.51
C GLY A 84 -4.74 0.17 2.28
N HIS A 85 -4.60 -1.06 1.80
CA HIS A 85 -3.82 -1.32 0.58
C HIS A 85 -4.52 -0.85 -0.70
N VAL A 86 -5.85 -0.92 -0.77
CA VAL A 86 -6.62 -0.39 -1.90
C VAL A 86 -6.51 1.15 -1.97
N SER A 87 -6.45 1.83 -0.82
CA SER A 87 -6.30 3.28 -0.78
C SER A 87 -4.98 3.79 -1.39
N ALA A 88 -3.95 2.94 -1.49
CA ALA A 88 -2.66 3.29 -2.09
C ALA A 88 -2.77 3.66 -3.58
N TRP A 89 -3.80 3.20 -4.29
CA TRP A 89 -4.08 3.67 -5.66
C TRP A 89 -4.25 5.18 -5.73
N ALA A 90 -4.89 5.80 -4.72
CA ALA A 90 -5.08 7.24 -4.69
C ALA A 90 -3.73 7.99 -4.60
N VAL A 91 -2.80 7.48 -3.79
CA VAL A 91 -1.43 8.02 -3.70
C VAL A 91 -0.79 7.96 -5.09
N CYS A 92 -0.70 6.76 -5.67
CA CYS A 92 0.05 6.54 -6.90
C CYS A 92 -0.52 7.33 -8.10
N PHE A 93 -1.83 7.38 -8.27
CA PHE A 93 -2.44 8.20 -9.33
C PHE A 93 -2.23 9.69 -9.10
N SER A 94 -2.32 10.16 -7.84
CA SER A 94 -2.06 11.56 -7.53
C SER A 94 -0.60 11.94 -7.77
N GLU A 95 0.36 11.03 -7.59
CA GLU A 95 1.76 11.28 -7.92
C GLU A 95 2.02 11.34 -9.43
N VAL A 96 1.36 10.48 -10.22
CA VAL A 96 1.40 10.60 -11.69
C VAL A 96 0.86 11.97 -12.11
N ALA A 97 -0.28 12.38 -11.57
CA ALA A 97 -0.83 13.71 -11.83
C ALA A 97 0.12 14.83 -11.36
N GLY A 98 0.71 14.68 -10.17
CA GLY A 98 1.71 15.61 -9.63
C GLY A 98 2.95 15.74 -10.52
N ALA A 99 3.39 14.65 -11.15
CA ALA A 99 4.49 14.63 -12.12
C ALA A 99 4.14 15.29 -13.46
N VAL A 100 2.85 15.43 -13.78
CA VAL A 100 2.38 16.20 -14.94
C VAL A 100 2.21 17.67 -14.59
N TRP A 101 1.69 17.97 -13.40
CA TRP A 101 1.42 19.35 -12.95
C TRP A 101 2.63 20.08 -12.37
N GLY A 102 3.66 19.35 -11.93
CA GLY A 102 4.79 19.93 -11.20
C GLY A 102 4.46 20.20 -9.72
N ALA A 103 3.61 19.37 -9.11
CA ALA A 103 3.23 19.51 -7.70
C ALA A 103 4.46 19.34 -6.79
N ASN A 104 4.64 20.23 -5.82
CA ASN A 104 5.87 20.27 -5.02
C ASN A 104 5.67 20.22 -3.50
N ARG A 105 4.43 20.25 -3.00
CA ARG A 105 4.21 20.23 -1.54
C ARG A 105 4.35 18.85 -0.92
N ALA A 106 3.86 17.80 -1.59
CA ALA A 106 3.91 16.44 -1.06
C ALA A 106 5.32 15.83 -1.14
N LEU A 107 6.05 16.12 -2.22
CA LEU A 107 7.37 15.55 -2.52
C LEU A 107 8.41 16.65 -2.82
N PRO A 108 8.70 17.56 -1.86
CA PRO A 108 9.46 18.78 -2.12
C PRO A 108 10.88 18.53 -2.62
N ILE A 109 11.54 17.48 -2.13
CA ILE A 109 12.91 17.13 -2.55
C ILE A 109 12.91 16.67 -4.02
N ALA A 110 12.00 15.76 -4.38
CA ALA A 110 11.93 15.25 -5.75
C ALA A 110 11.46 16.35 -6.73
N ALA A 111 10.57 17.23 -6.30
CA ALA A 111 10.10 18.37 -7.08
C ALA A 111 11.21 19.39 -7.33
N ALA A 112 11.99 19.74 -6.31
CA ALA A 112 13.16 20.61 -6.45
C ALA A 112 14.19 20.01 -7.42
N GLN A 113 14.47 18.71 -7.31
CA GLN A 113 15.36 17.99 -8.24
C GLN A 113 14.81 17.93 -9.67
N ALA A 114 13.49 17.98 -9.85
CA ALA A 114 12.84 18.02 -11.14
C ALA A 114 12.76 19.43 -11.75
N GLY A 115 13.15 20.48 -11.01
CA GLY A 115 12.94 21.87 -11.40
C GLY A 115 11.47 22.32 -11.38
N ALA A 116 10.61 21.63 -10.62
CA ALA A 116 9.19 21.98 -10.51
C ALA A 116 8.99 23.21 -9.60
N SER A 117 8.37 24.25 -10.13
CA SER A 117 8.07 25.49 -9.40
C SER A 117 6.79 25.44 -8.55
N GLY A 118 5.96 24.40 -8.75
CA GLY A 118 4.70 24.19 -8.05
C GLY A 118 3.50 24.13 -8.98
N ALA A 119 2.42 23.54 -8.49
CA ALA A 119 1.17 23.37 -9.21
C ALA A 119 0.09 24.37 -8.74
N ALA A 120 -1.08 24.35 -9.38
CA ALA A 120 -2.21 25.16 -8.92
C ALA A 120 -2.61 24.76 -7.48
N PRO A 121 -3.16 25.69 -6.65
CA PRO A 121 -3.42 25.41 -5.24
C PRO A 121 -4.28 24.15 -5.00
N TRP A 122 -5.30 23.92 -5.84
CA TRP A 122 -6.16 22.75 -5.71
C TRP A 122 -5.46 21.44 -6.12
N GLN A 123 -4.50 21.49 -7.06
CA GLN A 123 -3.69 20.34 -7.47
C GLN A 123 -2.75 19.93 -6.33
N GLU A 124 -2.10 20.91 -5.71
CA GLU A 124 -1.27 20.67 -4.52
C GLU A 124 -2.09 20.06 -3.37
N SER A 125 -3.26 20.65 -3.07
CA SER A 125 -4.15 20.13 -2.03
C SER A 125 -4.61 18.71 -2.31
N LEU A 126 -4.92 18.38 -3.57
CA LEU A 126 -5.30 17.03 -3.97
C LEU A 126 -4.17 16.03 -3.73
N VAL A 127 -2.96 16.32 -4.23
CA VAL A 127 -1.81 15.41 -4.08
C VAL A 127 -1.46 15.21 -2.61
N VAL A 128 -1.50 16.27 -1.79
CA VAL A 128 -1.27 16.18 -0.34
C VAL A 128 -2.35 15.34 0.34
N ALA A 129 -3.63 15.57 0.05
CA ALA A 129 -4.72 14.79 0.64
C ALA A 129 -4.63 13.30 0.28
N CYS A 130 -4.31 13.01 -0.98
CA CYS A 130 -4.08 11.66 -1.48
C CYS A 130 -2.83 10.99 -0.90
N HIS A 131 -1.90 11.72 -0.28
CA HIS A 131 -0.83 11.14 0.52
C HIS A 131 -1.28 10.88 1.96
N VAL A 132 -1.78 11.92 2.64
CA VAL A 132 -2.03 11.88 4.08
C VAL A 132 -3.11 10.87 4.42
N VAL A 133 -4.25 10.87 3.72
CA VAL A 133 -5.38 10.01 4.06
C VAL A 133 -5.03 8.53 3.87
N PRO A 134 -4.54 8.07 2.69
CA PRO A 134 -4.11 6.68 2.53
C PRO A 134 -2.98 6.28 3.46
N ALA A 135 -2.03 7.17 3.79
CA ALA A 135 -0.97 6.87 4.75
C ALA A 135 -1.53 6.46 6.12
N LEU A 136 -2.56 7.15 6.62
CA LEU A 136 -3.22 6.77 7.88
C LEU A 136 -3.87 5.39 7.82
N PHE A 137 -4.53 5.05 6.71
CA PHE A 137 -5.11 3.72 6.51
C PHE A 137 -4.03 2.64 6.42
N LEU A 138 -2.95 2.91 5.69
CA LEU A 138 -1.85 1.96 5.50
C LEU A 138 -1.09 1.72 6.80
N ILE A 139 -0.82 2.78 7.58
CA ILE A 139 -0.26 2.66 8.94
C ILE A 139 -1.15 1.77 9.80
N THR A 140 -2.47 2.02 9.80
CA THR A 140 -3.43 1.20 10.55
C THR A 140 -3.40 -0.27 10.09
N ALA A 141 -3.37 -0.52 8.79
CA ALA A 141 -3.29 -1.87 8.22
C ALA A 141 -2.04 -2.61 8.72
N TRP A 142 -0.88 -1.96 8.70
CA TRP A 142 0.38 -2.56 9.15
C TRP A 142 0.44 -2.78 10.66
N ILE A 143 -0.11 -1.87 11.47
CA ILE A 143 -0.27 -2.09 12.91
C ILE A 143 -1.09 -3.35 13.17
N LEU A 144 -2.19 -3.56 12.44
CA LEU A 144 -3.04 -4.75 12.58
C LEU A 144 -2.32 -6.03 12.14
N LEU A 145 -1.59 -6.00 11.03
CA LEU A 145 -0.78 -7.13 10.56
C LEU A 145 0.30 -7.50 11.58
N VAL A 146 1.07 -6.52 12.07
CA VAL A 146 2.12 -6.72 13.08
C VAL A 146 1.53 -7.29 14.37
N ARG A 147 0.41 -6.75 14.85
CA ARG A 147 -0.27 -7.29 16.03
C ARG A 147 -0.73 -8.74 15.82
N GLY A 148 -1.19 -9.08 14.62
CA GLY A 148 -1.59 -10.44 14.26
C GLY A 148 -0.43 -11.44 14.26
N VAL A 149 0.79 -11.00 13.93
CA VAL A 149 2.00 -11.83 14.03
C VAL A 149 2.29 -12.17 15.50
N TYR A 150 2.33 -11.16 16.37
CA TYR A 150 2.68 -11.37 17.78
C TYR A 150 1.63 -12.18 18.55
N ARG A 151 0.34 -12.00 18.26
CA ARG A 151 -0.73 -12.80 18.89
C ARG A 151 -0.76 -14.25 18.40
N GLY A 152 -0.55 -14.48 17.10
CA GLY A 152 -0.47 -15.83 16.56
C GLY A 152 0.76 -16.59 17.04
N GLY A 153 1.87 -15.89 17.29
CA GLY A 153 3.10 -16.47 17.84
C GLY A 153 2.92 -17.00 19.27
N SER A 154 2.26 -16.25 20.16
CA SER A 154 2.00 -16.71 21.54
C SER A 154 1.12 -17.95 21.56
N GLU A 155 0.02 -17.96 20.79
CA GLU A 155 -0.89 -19.11 20.74
C GLU A 155 -0.22 -20.39 20.20
N ARG A 156 0.80 -20.25 19.34
CA ARG A 156 1.51 -21.38 18.72
C ARG A 156 2.63 -21.96 19.60
N TYR A 157 3.23 -21.14 20.48
CA TYR A 157 4.28 -21.57 21.41
C TYR A 157 3.69 -22.15 22.71
N ASP A 158 2.54 -21.65 23.14
CA ASP A 158 1.85 -22.11 24.35
C ASP A 158 1.00 -23.38 24.13
N ALA A 159 0.92 -23.88 22.90
CA ALA A 159 0.24 -25.14 22.59
C ALA A 159 1.08 -26.33 23.08
N PRO A 160 0.52 -27.30 23.82
CA PRO A 160 1.26 -28.48 24.26
C PRO A 160 1.79 -29.24 23.04
N ALA A 161 3.05 -29.67 23.10
CA ALA A 161 3.64 -30.52 22.07
C ALA A 161 2.85 -31.84 22.00
N GLU A 162 2.25 -32.11 20.84
CA GLU A 162 1.63 -33.40 20.51
C GLU A 162 2.69 -34.49 20.31
#